data_AF-A0A2M7D1F9-F1
#
_entry.id   AF-A0A2M7D1F9-F1
#
_cell.length_a   1.000
_cell.length_b   1.000
_cell.length_c   1.000
_cell.angle_alpha   90.00
_cell.angle_beta   90.00
_cell.angle_gamma   90.00
#
_symmetry.space_group_name_H-M   'P 1'
#
loop_
_entity.id
_entity.type
_entity.pdbx_description
1 polymer ?
#
loop_
_entity_poly.entity_id
_entity_poly.type
_entity_poly.pdbx_seq_one_letter_code
_entity_poly.pdbx_strand_id
1 'polypeptide(L)' 'IPPNETHIRRAGELAQRFGLRGYDSVHLAAAQAVWQALPGVDFRFAAFDARLMAAAKALGMRGLE' A
#
# COMPACT_ATOMS: atom_id res chain seq x y z
N ILE A 1 1.81 -10.01 -6.57
CA ILE A 1 0.71 -9.81 -7.53
C ILE A 1 1.28 -9.06 -8.72
N PRO A 2 1.12 -9.54 -9.97
CA PRO A 2 1.53 -8.79 -11.15
C PRO A 2 0.75 -7.46 -11.23
N PRO A 3 1.39 -6.31 -11.48
CA PRO A 3 0.69 -5.06 -11.65
C PRO A 3 -0.22 -5.13 -12.89
N ASN A 4 -1.46 -4.67 -12.74
CA ASN A 4 -2.41 -4.45 -13.83
C ASN A 4 -2.82 -2.99 -13.85
N GLU A 5 -3.60 -2.56 -14.84
CA GLU A 5 -4.01 -1.15 -14.98
C GLU A 5 -4.68 -0.59 -13.72
N THR A 6 -5.52 -1.39 -13.05
CA THR A 6 -6.19 -0.96 -11.81
C THR A 6 -5.18 -0.68 -10.70
N HIS A 7 -4.17 -1.54 -10.53
CA HIS A 7 -3.10 -1.31 -9.56
C HIS A 7 -2.25 -0.08 -9.92
N ILE A 8 -1.98 0.14 -11.20
CA ILE A 8 -1.18 1.29 -11.68
C ILE A 8 -1.94 2.60 -11.42
N ARG A 9 -3.23 2.65 -11.76
CA ARG A 9 -4.07 3.83 -11.50
C ARG A 9 -4.15 4.12 -10.00
N ARG A 10 -4.36 3.07 -9.20
CA ARG A 10 -4.39 3.18 -7.74
C ARG A 10 -3.05 3.67 -7.17
N ALA A 11 -1.93 3.19 -7.70
CA ALA A 11 -0.60 3.69 -7.33
C ALA A 11 -0.43 5.18 -7.66
N GLY A 12 -0.96 5.65 -8.80
CA GLY A 12 -0.98 7.07 -9.15
C GLY A 12 -1.75 7.92 -8.14
N GLU A 13 -2.96 7.48 -7.76
CA GLU A 13 -3.78 8.15 -6.74
C GLU A 13 -3.07 8.21 -5.38
N LEU A 14 -2.45 7.10 -4.96
CA LEU A 14 -1.72 7.03 -3.69
C LEU A 14 -0.45 7.90 -3.71
N ALA A 15 0.25 7.95 -4.85
CA ALA A 15 1.39 8.84 -5.04
C ALA A 15 0.98 10.31 -4.87
N GLN A 16 -0.12 10.73 -5.49
CA GLN A 16 -0.63 12.09 -5.36
C GLN A 16 -1.13 12.38 -3.95
N ARG A 17 -1.91 11.47 -3.36
CA ARG A 17 -2.54 11.64 -2.04
C ARG A 17 -1.53 11.73 -0.91
N PHE A 18 -0.48 10.91 -0.94
CA PHE A 18 0.49 10.80 0.15
C PHE A 18 1.87 11.36 -0.22
N GLY A 19 2.04 11.89 -1.44
CA GLY A 19 3.30 12.37 -2.01
C GLY A 19 4.41 11.30 -2.03
N LEU A 20 4.03 10.06 -2.33
CA LEU A 20 4.95 8.92 -2.37
C LEU A 20 5.73 8.88 -3.70
N ARG A 21 6.92 8.27 -3.67
CA ARG A 21 7.66 7.94 -4.90
C ARG A 21 6.89 6.86 -5.67
N GLY A 22 7.09 6.79 -6.99
CA GLY A 22 6.37 5.84 -7.84
C GLY A 22 6.48 4.38 -7.40
N TYR A 23 7.66 3.95 -6.93
CA TYR A 23 7.83 2.58 -6.42
C TYR A 23 7.08 2.37 -5.09
N ASP A 24 7.15 3.33 -4.17
CA ASP A 24 6.47 3.26 -2.88
C ASP A 24 4.95 3.20 -3.04
N SER A 25 4.40 3.96 -4.00
CA SER A 25 2.97 3.94 -4.28
C SER A 25 2.51 2.65 -4.95
N VAL A 26 3.31 2.06 -5.84
CA VAL A 26 3.04 0.74 -6.43
C VAL A 26 3.10 -0.36 -5.37
N HIS A 27 4.11 -0.33 -4.49
CA HIS A 27 4.21 -1.24 -3.36
C HIS A 27 2.98 -1.12 -2.45
N LEU A 28 2.58 0.10 -2.10
CA LEU A 28 1.42 0.35 -1.26
C LEU A 28 0.11 -0.11 -1.90
N ALA A 29 -0.08 0.14 -3.20
CA ALA A 29 -1.25 -0.30 -3.95
C ALA A 29 -1.37 -1.83 -4.00
N ALA A 30 -0.25 -2.52 -4.24
CA ALA A 30 -0.20 -3.97 -4.24
C ALA A 30 -0.51 -4.56 -2.86
N ALA A 31 0.07 -3.99 -1.80
CA ALA A 31 -0.21 -4.40 -0.43
C ALA A 31 -1.69 -4.18 -0.05
N GLN A 32 -2.26 -3.04 -0.41
CA GLN A 32 -3.67 -2.73 -0.20
C GLN A 32 -4.57 -3.78 -0.87
N ALA A 33 -4.26 -4.17 -2.11
CA ALA A 33 -5.03 -5.17 -2.84
C ALA A 33 -4.97 -6.57 -2.17
N VAL A 34 -3.79 -6.99 -1.71
CA VAL A 34 -3.63 -8.25 -0.95
C VAL A 34 -4.46 -8.21 0.34
N TRP A 35 -4.33 -7.14 1.11
CA TRP A 35 -5.03 -6.97 2.38
C TRP A 35 -6.55 -7.03 2.21
N GLN A 36 -7.08 -6.37 1.20
CA GLN A 36 -8.51 -6.38 0.90
C GLN A 36 -9.02 -7.74 0.42
N ALA A 37 -8.18 -8.52 -0.27
CA ALA A 37 -8.54 -9.85 -0.75
C ALA A 37 -8.48 -10.94 0.34
N LEU A 38 -7.88 -10.66 1.50
CA LEU A 38 -7.66 -11.62 2.59
C LEU A 38 -8.34 -11.17 3.90
N PRO A 39 -9.67 -11.03 3.94
CA PRO A 39 -10.38 -10.67 5.16
C PRO A 39 -10.17 -11.74 6.24
N GLY A 40 -9.92 -11.30 7.48
CA GLY A 40 -9.71 -12.18 8.64
C GLY A 40 -8.28 -12.71 8.83
N VAL A 41 -7.37 -12.49 7.88
CA VAL A 41 -5.95 -12.80 8.04
C VAL A 41 -5.23 -11.67 8.79
N ASP A 42 -4.30 -11.99 9.69
CA ASP A 42 -3.43 -10.98 10.33
C ASP A 42 -2.37 -10.45 9.34
N PHE A 43 -2.84 -9.67 8.36
CA PHE A 43 -1.97 -8.98 7.42
C PHE A 43 -1.22 -7.84 8.11
N ARG A 44 0.10 -7.82 7.95
CA ARG A 44 1.00 -6.76 8.42
C ARG A 44 1.77 -6.18 7.24
N PHE A 45 1.73 -4.86 7.10
CA PHE A 45 2.53 -4.14 6.12
C PHE A 45 3.92 -3.86 6.67
N ALA A 46 4.96 -4.30 5.97
CA ALA A 46 6.34 -4.12 6.38
C ALA A 46 7.06 -3.14 5.44
N ALA A 47 7.58 -2.05 6.00
CA ALA A 47 8.40 -1.08 5.29
C ALA A 47 9.30 -0.33 6.29
N PHE A 48 10.54 -0.06 5.92
CA PHE A 48 11.49 0.73 6.73
C PHE A 48 11.36 2.24 6.50
N ASP A 49 10.49 2.67 5.58
CA ASP A 49 10.21 4.08 5.33
C ASP A 49 9.02 4.54 6.17
N ALA A 50 9.24 5.54 7.04
CA ALA A 50 8.23 6.03 7.96
C ALA A 50 7.03 6.69 7.25
N ARG A 51 7.25 7.36 6.11
CA ARG A 51 6.18 8.00 5.33
C ARG A 51 5.31 6.96 4.66
N LEU A 52 5.92 5.93 4.07
CA LEU A 52 5.20 4.80 3.48
C LEU A 52 4.42 4.03 4.54
N MET A 53 5.00 3.82 5.73
CA MET A 53 4.30 3.19 6.85
C MET A 53 3.11 4.04 7.32
N ALA A 54 3.26 5.36 7.40
CA ALA A 54 2.16 6.26 7.74
C ALA A 54 1.04 6.21 6.70
N ALA A 55 1.37 6.16 5.42
CA ALA A 55 0.40 6.01 4.34
C ALA A 55 -0.37 4.67 4.43
N ALA A 56 0.32 3.57 4.73
CA ALA A 56 -0.32 2.27 4.97
C ALA A 56 -1.30 2.30 6.16
N LYS A 57 -0.87 2.90 7.28
CA LYS A 57 -1.73 3.11 8.46
C LYS A 57 -2.96 3.97 8.12
N ALA A 58 -2.79 5.02 7.32
CA ALA A 58 -3.90 5.87 6.86
C ALA A 58 -4.90 5.14 5.93
N LEU A 59 -4.50 4.02 5.32
CA LEU A 59 -5.39 3.14 4.56
C LEU A 59 -6.08 2.07 5.42
N GLY A 60 -5.78 2.01 6.72
CA GLY A 60 -6.33 1.03 7.66
C GLY A 60 -5.50 -0.24 7.84
N MET A 61 -4.34 -0.34 7.18
CA MET A 61 -3.44 -1.49 7.34
C MET A 61 -2.62 -1.35 8.64
N ARG A 62 -2.36 -2.48 9.30
CA ARG A 62 -1.44 -2.52 10.45
C ARG A 62 0.01 -2.67 9.97
N GLY A 63 0.91 -1.93 10.59
CA GLY A 63 2.35 -2.07 10.36
C GLY A 63 2.92 -3.31 11.06
N LEU A 64 4.01 -3.84 10.50
CA LEU A 64 4.94 -4.69 11.23
C LEU A 64 5.83 -3.77 12.09
N GLU A 65 5.79 -3.95 13.41
CA GLU A 65 6.58 -3.20 14.41
C GLU A 65 7.83 -3.97 14.80
#